data_AF-A0A5C9AC04-F1
#
_entry.id   AF-A0A5C9AC04-F1
#
_cell.length_a   1.000
_cell.length_b   1.000
_cell.length_c   1.000
_cell.angle_alpha   90.00
_cell.angle_beta   90.00
_cell.angle_gamma   90.00
#
_symmetry.space_group_name_H-M   'P 1'
#
loop_
_entity.id
_entity.type
_entity.pdbx_description
1 polymer ?
#
loop_
_entity_poly.entity_id
_entity_poly.type
_entity_poly.pdbx_seq_one_letter_code
_entity_poly.pdbx_strand_id
1 'polypeptide(L)'
;WVETVAAEIGVPLQADMFSNGGTDGGAVHLTGTGVPTVVMGPATRHGHCAASIADCRDILQMQQLLSALIQRLTRETVVQLTDFR
;
A
#
# COMPACT_ATOMS: atom_id res chain seq x y z
N TRP A 1 -9.26 3.27 -5.24
CA TRP A 1 -8.80 2.24 -6.21
C TRP A 1 -8.23 1.02 -5.51
N VAL A 2 -7.20 1.16 -4.65
CA VAL A 2 -6.63 0.03 -3.89
C VAL A 2 -7.70 -0.74 -3.11
N GLU A 3 -8.55 -0.04 -2.35
CA GLU A 3 -9.64 -0.65 -1.58
C GLU A 3 -10.63 -1.42 -2.45
N THR A 4 -10.97 -0.89 -3.63
CA THR A 4 -11.85 -1.55 -4.60
C THR A 4 -11.23 -2.87 -5.08
N VAL A 5 -9.95 -2.85 -5.48
CA VAL A 5 -9.24 -4.06 -5.93
C VAL A 5 -9.14 -5.08 -4.79
N ALA A 6 -8.87 -4.64 -3.56
CA ALA A 6 -8.80 -5.51 -2.39
C ALA A 6 -10.16 -6.18 -2.10
N ALA A 7 -11.25 -5.42 -2.17
CA ALA A 7 -12.62 -5.94 -2.00
C ALA A 7 -12.98 -6.96 -3.09
N GLU A 8 -12.65 -6.71 -4.35
CA GLU A 8 -12.91 -7.64 -5.47
C GLU A 8 -12.22 -9.00 -5.31
N ILE A 9 -10.99 -9.02 -4.75
CA ILE A 9 -10.22 -10.25 -4.55
C ILE A 9 -10.39 -10.85 -3.15
N GLY A 10 -11.24 -10.27 -2.30
CA GLY A 10 -11.52 -10.75 -0.94
C GLY A 10 -10.36 -10.57 0.05
N VAL A 11 -9.48 -9.59 -0.15
CA VAL A 11 -8.40 -9.26 0.80
C VAL A 11 -8.88 -8.15 1.75
N PRO A 12 -9.04 -8.43 3.06
CA PRO A 12 -9.42 -7.40 4.02
C PRO A 12 -8.27 -6.40 4.21
N LEU A 13 -8.61 -5.13 4.42
CA LEU A 13 -7.65 -4.05 4.68
C LEU A 13 -7.88 -3.45 6.07
N GLN A 14 -6.78 -3.02 6.68
CA GLN A 14 -6.78 -2.17 7.86
C GLN A 14 -6.31 -0.79 7.44
N ALA A 15 -7.20 0.21 7.48
CA ALA A 15 -6.80 1.60 7.26
C ALA A 15 -6.15 2.12 8.54
N ASP A 16 -4.89 2.55 8.43
CA ASP A 16 -4.09 3.00 9.56
C ASP A 16 -3.55 4.42 9.32
N MET A 17 -3.26 5.12 10.42
CA MET A 17 -2.68 6.46 10.41
C MET A 17 -1.59 6.55 11.47
N PHE A 18 -0.37 6.79 11.03
CA PHE A 18 0.75 7.03 11.94
C PHE A 18 0.65 8.42 12.56
N SER A 19 0.46 8.48 13.87
CA SER A 19 0.59 9.72 14.65
C SER A 19 2.05 10.11 14.91
N ASN A 20 2.96 9.14 14.81
CA ASN A 20 4.42 9.27 14.98
C ASN A 20 5.15 8.42 13.94
N GLY A 21 6.42 8.76 13.66
CA GLY A 21 7.25 8.05 12.69
C GLY A 21 7.06 8.55 11.26
N GLY A 22 7.81 7.97 10.32
CA GLY A 22 7.78 8.31 8.91
C GLY A 22 8.00 7.08 8.04
N THR A 23 7.77 7.21 6.75
CA THR A 23 7.93 6.15 5.76
C THR A 23 8.62 6.70 4.52
N ASP A 24 9.15 5.81 3.68
CA ASP A 24 9.78 6.20 2.41
C ASP A 24 8.82 6.97 1.48
N GLY A 25 7.51 6.73 1.62
CA GLY A 25 6.48 7.44 0.85
C GLY A 25 6.53 8.96 1.03
N GLY A 26 6.96 9.44 2.20
CA GLY A 26 7.13 10.88 2.47
C GLY A 26 8.14 11.55 1.55
N ALA A 27 9.25 10.87 1.23
CA ALA A 27 10.25 11.38 0.31
C ALA A 27 9.86 11.11 -1.15
N VAL A 28 9.36 9.91 -1.45
CA VAL A 28 9.07 9.47 -2.83
C VAL A 28 8.00 10.36 -3.48
N HIS A 29 6.89 10.63 -2.79
CA HIS A 29 5.77 11.36 -3.40
C HIS A 29 6.10 12.81 -3.79
N LEU A 30 7.16 13.39 -3.22
CA LEU A 30 7.64 14.75 -3.51
C LEU A 30 8.70 14.81 -4.62
N THR A 31 9.05 13.67 -5.21
CA THR A 31 10.08 13.61 -6.25
C THR A 31 9.61 14.31 -7.53
N GLY A 32 10.43 15.21 -8.07
CA GLY A 32 10.17 15.91 -9.33
C GLY A 32 8.93 16.79 -9.24
N THR A 33 7.92 16.51 -10.08
CA THR A 33 6.62 17.21 -10.05
C THR A 33 5.56 16.49 -9.21
N GLY A 34 5.98 15.48 -8.44
CA GLY A 34 5.11 14.67 -7.59
C GLY A 34 4.82 13.29 -8.19
N VAL A 35 4.71 12.28 -7.32
CA VAL A 35 4.41 10.89 -7.67
C VAL A 35 3.25 10.39 -6.81
N PRO A 36 2.11 9.96 -7.39
CA PRO A 36 1.04 9.32 -6.63
C PRO A 36 1.57 8.10 -5.88
N THR A 37 1.52 8.16 -4.55
CA THR A 37 2.19 7.19 -3.68
C THR A 37 1.27 6.75 -2.56
N VAL A 38 1.30 5.46 -2.24
CA VAL A 38 0.64 4.86 -1.08
C VAL A 38 1.62 3.92 -0.39
N VAL A 39 1.56 3.85 0.94
CA VAL A 39 2.35 2.91 1.75
C VAL A 39 1.42 1.84 2.27
N MET A 40 1.83 0.57 2.13
CA MET A 40 1.05 -0.60 2.53
C MET A 40 2.01 -1.70 2.98
N GLY A 41 1.61 -2.52 3.94
CA GLY A 41 2.39 -3.68 4.38
C GLY A 41 1.65 -4.51 5.44
N PRO A 42 2.14 -5.73 5.73
CA PRO A 42 1.60 -6.55 6.81
C PRO A 42 1.91 -5.91 8.17
N ALA A 43 0.96 -6.00 9.10
CA ALA A 43 1.17 -5.54 10.47
C ALA A 43 2.19 -6.42 11.21
N THR A 44 2.94 -5.82 12.11
CA THR A 44 3.86 -6.53 13.01
C THR A 44 3.61 -6.16 14.46
N ARG A 45 3.91 -7.09 15.37
CA ARG A 45 4.09 -6.79 16.80
C ARG A 45 5.56 -6.57 17.09
N HIS A 46 5.83 -5.58 17.94
CA HIS A 46 7.17 -5.05 18.22
C HIS A 46 7.82 -4.43 16.97
N GLY A 47 8.92 -3.70 17.17
CA GLY A 47 9.63 -3.04 16.08
C GLY A 47 10.90 -2.42 16.60
N HIS A 48 11.93 -2.38 15.75
CA HIS A 48 13.24 -1.80 16.07
C HIS A 48 13.85 -2.39 17.36
N CYS A 49 13.67 -3.69 17.58
CA CYS A 49 14.22 -4.43 18.71
C CYS A 49 14.70 -5.81 18.25
N ALA A 50 15.07 -6.69 19.18
CA ALA A 50 15.69 -7.99 18.87
C ALA A 50 14.84 -8.90 17.97
N ALA A 51 13.51 -8.82 18.06
CA ALA A 51 12.60 -9.61 17.24
C ALA A 51 11.24 -8.92 17.05
N SER A 52 10.62 -9.16 15.89
CA SER A 52 9.23 -8.81 15.60
C SER A 52 8.44 -10.09 15.27
N ILE A 53 7.11 -10.01 15.38
CA ILE A 53 6.20 -11.12 15.05
C ILE A 53 5.22 -10.62 13.99
N ALA A 54 5.00 -11.43 12.95
CA ALA A 54 4.04 -11.16 11.87
C ALA A 54 3.11 -12.35 11.67
N ASP A 55 1.92 -12.12 11.11
CA ASP A 55 1.00 -13.19 10.71
C ASP A 55 1.29 -13.61 9.25
N CYS A 56 1.49 -14.92 9.02
CA CYS A 56 1.79 -15.44 7.69
C CYS A 56 0.66 -15.22 6.68
N ARG A 57 -0.60 -15.20 7.13
CA ARG A 57 -1.76 -14.91 6.27
C ARG A 57 -1.69 -13.47 5.78
N ASP A 58 -1.34 -12.52 6.63
CA ASP A 58 -1.25 -11.10 6.24
C ASP A 58 -0.15 -10.89 5.19
N ILE A 59 0.97 -11.60 5.31
CA ILE A 59 2.04 -11.59 4.30
C ILE A 59 1.54 -12.14 2.95
N LEU A 60 0.85 -13.28 2.96
CA LEU A 60 0.30 -13.89 1.75
C LEU A 60 -0.80 -13.03 1.10
N GLN A 61 -1.66 -12.40 1.90
CA GLN A 61 -2.69 -11.47 1.43
C GLN A 61 -2.09 -10.19 0.85
N MET A 62 -1.02 -9.66 1.44
CA MET A 62 -0.29 -8.52 0.86
C MET A 62 0.35 -8.89 -0.48
N GLN A 63 0.94 -10.09 -0.61
CA GLN A 63 1.44 -10.61 -1.88
C GLN A 63 0.33 -10.73 -2.93
N GLN A 64 -0.82 -11.28 -2.55
CA GLN A 64 -1.99 -11.41 -3.42
C GLN A 64 -2.47 -10.03 -3.91
N LEU A 65 -2.57 -9.05 -3.00
CA LEU A 65 -3.00 -7.70 -3.32
C LEU A 65 -2.01 -6.99 -4.25
N LEU A 66 -0.70 -7.03 -3.96
CA LEU A 66 0.32 -6.42 -4.83
C LEU A 66 0.27 -7.00 -6.25
N SER A 67 0.15 -8.32 -6.38
CA SER A 67 0.03 -8.97 -7.69
C SER A 67 -1.22 -8.49 -8.44
N ALA A 68 -2.36 -8.42 -7.74
CA ALA A 68 -3.63 -7.97 -8.32
C ALA A 68 -3.63 -6.50 -8.75
N LEU A 69 -2.98 -5.61 -7.97
CA LEU A 69 -2.82 -4.19 -8.29
C LEU A 69 -1.94 -4.02 -9.53
N ILE A 70 -0.77 -4.67 -9.58
CA ILE A 70 0.16 -4.57 -10.72
C ILE A 70 -0.50 -5.02 -12.02
N GLN A 71 -1.28 -6.12 -11.99
CA GLN A 71 -2.01 -6.62 -13.16
C GLN A 71 -3.10 -5.67 -13.67
N ARG A 72 -3.61 -4.77 -12.81
CA ARG A 72 -4.70 -3.83 -13.12
C ARG A 72 -4.22 -2.40 -13.36
N LEU A 73 -2.94 -2.10 -13.14
CA LEU A 73 -2.40 -0.74 -13.22
C LEU A 73 -2.13 -0.33 -14.68
N THR A 74 -3.21 -0.15 -15.45
CA THR A 74 -3.12 0.25 -16.86
C THR A 74 -2.78 1.74 -17.02
N ARG A 75 -2.40 2.14 -18.24
CA ARG A 75 -2.20 3.56 -18.58
C ARG A 75 -3.43 4.39 -18.26
N GLU A 76 -4.61 3.90 -18.65
CA GLU A 76 -5.89 4.57 -18.44
C GLU A 76 -6.19 4.72 -16.95
N THR A 77 -5.90 3.68 -16.16
CA THR A 77 -6.04 3.71 -14.70
C THR A 77 -5.17 4.80 -14.08
N VAL A 78 -3.90 4.89 -14.48
CA VAL A 78 -2.98 5.92 -13.96
C VAL A 78 -3.41 7.33 -14.37
N VAL A 79 -3.86 7.52 -15.62
CA VAL A 79 -4.40 8.80 -16.08
C VAL A 79 -5.62 9.21 -15.24
N GLN A 80 -6.58 8.30 -15.02
CA GLN A 80 -7.76 8.58 -14.21
C GLN A 80 -7.41 8.93 -12.75
N LEU A 81 -6.38 8.30 -12.17
CA LEU A 81 -5.92 8.59 -10.81
C LEU A 81 -5.14 9.90 -10.69
N THR A 82 -4.80 10.55 -11.80
CA THR A 82 -3.98 11.77 -11.85
C THR A 82 -4.65 12.92 -12.61
N ASP A 83 -5.91 12.74 -13.04
CA ASP A 83 -6.71 13.79 -13.64
C ASP A 83 -7.44 14.59 -12.55
N PHE A 84 -7.06 15.86 -12.41
CA PHE A 84 -7.62 16.79 -11.42
C PHE A 84 -8.44 17.91 -12.08
N ARG A 85 -8.73 17.80 -13.37
CA ARG A 85 -9.50 18.80 -14.13
C ARG A 85 -11.00 18.54 -14.12
#